data_AF-A0A1A8PN59-F1
#
_entry.id   AF-A0A1A8PN59-F1
#
_cell.length_a   1.000
_cell.length_b   1.000
_cell.length_c   1.000
_cell.angle_alpha   90.00
_cell.angle_beta   90.00
_cell.angle_gamma   90.00
#
_symmetry.space_group_name_H-M   'P 1'
#
loop_
_entity.id
_entity.type
_entity.pdbx_description
1 polymer ?
#
loop_
_entity_poly.entity_id
_entity_poly.type
_entity_poly.pdbx_seq_one_letter_code
_entity_poly.pdbx_strand_id
1 'polypeptide(L)'
;MERGEVGDVRKKRSKWAIPLVLLVVLVLLIIIAVVLGVTLTGRQSAGLKTDFLNRCQNFKGYDCENIWNTFKQVFVNRDPCNVSEEAYDPLIAAVPFKRLCNQTMLWSKTNKAVHELTTGRDCFRTIEDTVLGSSLNNLSWCGMKGSDETFTTGCPEWNECVNNSVRSFWRRASAAVSPKLVTRCSGEKCPSCGGTSALIS
;
A
#
# COMPACT_ATOMS: atom_id res chain seq x y z
N MET A 1 -59.94 -46.73 37.41
CA MET A 1 -58.93 -45.77 37.88
C MET A 1 -57.58 -46.46 37.90
N GLU A 2 -56.62 -45.85 37.20
CA GLU A 2 -55.17 -45.92 37.35
C GLU A 2 -54.45 -47.27 37.38
N ARG A 3 -53.59 -47.49 36.37
CA ARG A 3 -52.13 -47.30 36.56
C ARG A 3 -51.44 -47.18 35.19
N GLY A 4 -51.24 -45.95 34.74
CA GLY A 4 -50.33 -45.68 33.63
C GLY A 4 -48.90 -45.92 34.10
N GLU A 5 -48.18 -46.82 33.44
CA GLU A 5 -46.75 -47.02 33.67
C GLU A 5 -45.99 -45.75 33.26
N VAL A 6 -45.44 -45.06 34.25
CA VAL A 6 -44.47 -43.99 34.05
C VAL A 6 -43.16 -44.64 33.62
N GLY A 7 -42.93 -44.66 32.31
CA GLY A 7 -41.62 -44.97 31.74
C GLY A 7 -40.61 -43.94 32.23
N ASP A 8 -39.77 -44.34 33.19
CA ASP A 8 -38.59 -43.62 33.62
C ASP A 8 -37.65 -43.46 32.42
N VAL A 9 -37.74 -42.30 31.74
CA VAL A 9 -36.70 -41.86 30.80
C VAL A 9 -35.50 -41.46 31.66
N ARG A 10 -34.78 -42.48 32.11
CA ARG A 10 -33.48 -42.35 32.76
C ARG A 10 -32.54 -41.69 31.76
N LYS A 11 -32.51 -40.36 31.77
CA LYS A 11 -31.58 -39.52 31.03
C LYS A 11 -30.21 -39.85 31.57
N LYS A 12 -29.61 -40.92 31.03
CA LYS A 12 -28.23 -41.34 31.26
C LYS A 12 -27.39 -40.23 30.65
N ARG A 13 -27.23 -39.14 31.42
CA ARG A 13 -26.45 -37.95 31.10
C ARG A 13 -25.05 -38.48 30.81
N SER A 14 -24.81 -38.73 29.54
CA SER A 14 -23.58 -39.37 29.07
C SER A 14 -22.46 -38.52 29.59
N LYS A 15 -21.64 -39.08 30.49
CA LYS A 15 -20.45 -38.41 31.03
C LYS A 15 -19.50 -37.95 29.90
N TRP A 16 -19.71 -38.49 28.70
CA TRP A 16 -19.03 -38.17 27.45
C TRP A 16 -19.70 -37.06 26.62
N ALA A 17 -20.95 -36.66 26.90
CA ALA A 17 -21.63 -35.61 26.14
C ALA A 17 -21.06 -34.22 26.40
N ILE A 18 -20.68 -33.91 27.64
CA ILE A 18 -20.07 -32.63 28.01
C ILE A 18 -18.71 -32.44 27.33
N PRO A 19 -17.76 -33.40 27.38
CA PRO A 19 -16.49 -33.24 26.66
C PRO A 19 -16.66 -33.23 25.14
N LEU A 20 -17.65 -33.95 24.58
CA LEU A 20 -17.98 -33.88 23.15
C LEU A 20 -18.48 -32.48 22.75
N VAL A 21 -19.38 -31.89 23.54
CA VAL A 21 -19.88 -30.53 23.27
C VAL A 21 -18.75 -29.52 23.37
N LEU A 22 -17.87 -29.63 24.38
CA LEU A 22 -16.70 -28.76 24.50
C LEU A 22 -15.73 -28.90 23.32
N LEU A 23 -15.49 -30.12 22.85
CA LEU A 23 -14.68 -30.39 21.66
C LEU A 23 -15.30 -29.74 20.41
N VAL A 24 -16.61 -29.90 20.21
CA VAL A 24 -17.33 -29.29 19.08
C VAL A 24 -17.25 -27.76 19.14
N VAL A 25 -17.45 -27.17 20.32
CA VAL A 25 -17.31 -25.72 20.50
C VAL A 25 -15.88 -25.26 20.20
N LEU A 26 -14.87 -25.98 20.68
CA LEU A 26 -13.47 -25.66 20.38
C LEU A 26 -13.17 -25.72 18.88
N VAL A 27 -13.67 -26.77 18.20
CA VAL A 27 -13.52 -26.92 16.75
C VAL A 27 -14.22 -25.78 16.00
N LEU A 28 -15.43 -25.40 16.41
CA LEU A 28 -16.16 -24.27 15.80
C LEU A 28 -15.40 -22.95 15.99
N LEU A 29 -14.82 -22.70 17.17
CA LEU A 29 -14.01 -21.51 17.41
C LEU A 29 -12.77 -21.46 16.51
N ILE A 30 -12.10 -22.60 16.31
CA ILE A 30 -10.96 -22.70 15.40
C ILE A 30 -11.39 -22.42 13.95
N ILE A 31 -12.49 -23.03 13.50
CA ILE A 31 -13.02 -22.80 12.13
C ILE A 31 -13.35 -21.32 11.94
N ILE A 32 -14.03 -20.70 12.90
CA ILE A 32 -14.37 -19.27 12.85
C ILE A 32 -13.10 -18.43 12.76
N ALA A 33 -12.08 -18.71 13.58
CA ALA A 33 -10.81 -17.98 13.56
C ALA A 33 -10.10 -18.10 12.20
N VAL A 34 -10.06 -19.29 11.60
CA VAL A 34 -9.45 -19.51 10.28
C VAL A 34 -10.22 -18.76 9.19
N VAL A 35 -11.55 -18.86 9.17
CA VAL A 35 -12.40 -18.17 8.18
C VAL A 35 -12.26 -16.66 8.30
N LEU A 36 -12.27 -16.12 9.52
CA LEU A 36 -12.05 -14.69 9.77
C LEU A 36 -10.65 -14.25 9.32
N GLY A 37 -9.62 -15.04 9.64
CA GLY A 37 -8.25 -14.77 9.19
C GLY A 37 -8.16 -14.65 7.67
N VAL A 38 -8.62 -15.66 6.94
CA VAL A 38 -8.56 -15.70 5.46
C VAL A 38 -9.39 -14.59 4.81
N THR A 39 -10.59 -14.31 5.35
CA THR A 39 -11.45 -13.27 4.78
C THR A 39 -10.91 -11.86 5.00
N LEU A 40 -10.32 -11.57 6.16
CA LEU A 40 -9.72 -10.26 6.45
C LEU A 40 -8.46 -10.03 5.63
N THR A 41 -7.56 -11.01 5.53
CA THR A 41 -6.33 -10.88 4.73
C THR A 41 -6.65 -10.73 3.25
N GLY A 42 -7.55 -11.56 2.71
CA GLY A 42 -7.98 -11.46 1.31
C GLY A 42 -8.63 -10.11 0.98
N ARG A 43 -9.43 -9.55 1.90
CA ARG A 43 -10.05 -8.23 1.72
C ARG A 43 -9.02 -7.10 1.67
N GLN A 44 -7.98 -7.14 2.50
CA GLN A 44 -6.91 -6.14 2.48
C GLN A 44 -6.09 -6.20 1.20
N SER A 45 -5.74 -7.42 0.79
CA SER A 45 -4.95 -7.67 -0.41
C SER A 45 -5.69 -7.19 -1.67
N ALA A 46 -7.00 -7.44 -1.73
CA ALA A 46 -7.86 -6.93 -2.79
C ALA A 46 -7.99 -5.39 -2.76
N GLY A 47 -8.18 -4.80 -1.56
CA GLY A 47 -8.38 -3.35 -1.41
C GLY A 47 -7.22 -2.53 -1.96
N LEU A 48 -5.97 -2.85 -1.57
CA LEU A 48 -4.80 -2.11 -2.03
C LEU A 48 -4.62 -2.21 -3.56
N LYS A 49 -4.76 -3.41 -4.12
CA LYS A 49 -4.66 -3.63 -5.57
C LYS A 49 -5.72 -2.81 -6.31
N THR A 50 -6.96 -2.87 -5.84
CA THR A 50 -8.08 -2.14 -6.46
C THR A 50 -7.85 -0.64 -6.44
N ASP A 51 -7.44 -0.07 -5.30
CA ASP A 51 -7.16 1.36 -5.18
C ASP A 51 -6.03 1.80 -6.12
N PHE A 52 -4.95 1.03 -6.19
CA PHE A 52 -3.84 1.30 -7.09
C PHE A 52 -4.29 1.29 -8.56
N LEU A 53 -4.98 0.23 -8.99
CA LEU A 53 -5.39 0.08 -10.38
C LEU A 53 -6.38 1.17 -10.81
N ASN A 54 -7.36 1.49 -9.95
CA ASN A 54 -8.33 2.56 -10.22
C ASN A 54 -7.65 3.92 -10.44
N ARG A 55 -6.57 4.20 -9.72
CA ARG A 55 -5.82 5.46 -9.86
C ARG A 55 -4.86 5.43 -11.05
N CYS A 56 -4.16 4.33 -11.24
CA CYS A 56 -3.20 4.16 -12.33
C CYS A 56 -3.87 4.23 -13.71
N GLN A 57 -5.09 3.67 -13.85
CA GLN A 57 -5.83 3.68 -15.11
C GLN A 57 -6.20 5.08 -15.63
N ASN A 58 -6.13 6.12 -14.78
CA ASN A 58 -6.28 7.50 -15.22
C ASN A 58 -5.12 7.97 -16.12
N PHE A 59 -3.99 7.25 -16.11
CA PHE A 59 -2.83 7.54 -16.94
C PHE A 59 -2.81 6.62 -18.16
N LYS A 60 -3.09 7.18 -19.34
CA LYS A 60 -3.07 6.43 -20.61
C LYS A 60 -1.65 6.00 -20.99
N GLY A 61 -1.52 4.81 -21.57
CA GLY A 61 -0.25 4.29 -22.10
C GLY A 61 0.62 3.52 -21.11
N TYR A 62 0.11 3.22 -19.92
CA TYR A 62 0.80 2.42 -18.90
C TYR A 62 0.13 1.07 -18.68
N ASP A 63 0.93 0.01 -18.55
CA ASP A 63 0.45 -1.31 -18.14
C ASP A 63 0.35 -1.38 -16.61
N CYS A 64 -0.79 -0.91 -16.10
CA CYS A 64 -1.03 -0.81 -14.66
C CYS A 64 -1.00 -2.16 -13.92
N GLU A 65 -1.34 -3.27 -14.58
CA GLU A 65 -1.23 -4.61 -13.98
C GLU A 65 0.24 -5.00 -13.82
N ASN A 66 1.06 -4.79 -14.85
CA ASN A 66 2.49 -5.06 -14.75
C ASN A 66 3.19 -4.15 -13.71
N ILE A 67 2.81 -2.87 -13.66
CA ILE A 67 3.34 -1.94 -12.66
C ILE A 67 2.95 -2.38 -11.26
N TRP A 68 1.69 -2.78 -11.05
CA TRP A 68 1.23 -3.33 -9.78
C TRP A 68 2.02 -4.58 -9.36
N ASN A 69 2.23 -5.51 -10.29
CA ASN A 69 2.99 -6.73 -10.03
C ASN A 69 4.45 -6.42 -9.65
N THR A 70 5.06 -5.43 -10.31
CA THR A 70 6.40 -4.94 -9.96
C THR A 70 6.40 -4.28 -8.58
N PHE A 71 5.40 -3.47 -8.28
CA PHE A 71 5.25 -2.77 -7.00
C PHE A 71 5.11 -3.73 -5.82
N LYS A 72 4.21 -4.71 -5.91
CA LYS A 72 3.95 -5.62 -4.78
C LYS A 72 5.18 -6.47 -4.41
N GLN A 73 5.97 -6.89 -5.42
CA GLN A 73 7.17 -7.70 -5.22
C GLN A 73 8.23 -7.03 -4.33
N VAL A 74 8.17 -5.70 -4.18
CA VAL A 74 9.12 -4.95 -3.36
C VAL A 74 8.96 -5.26 -1.87
N PHE A 75 7.74 -5.56 -1.40
CA PHE A 75 7.44 -5.66 0.03
C PHE A 75 6.75 -6.95 0.46
N VAL A 76 6.13 -7.72 -0.44
CA VAL A 76 5.59 -9.06 -0.11
C VAL A 76 6.70 -9.99 0.37
N ASN A 77 6.39 -10.86 1.33
CA ASN A 77 7.33 -11.78 1.96
C ASN A 77 8.57 -11.11 2.56
N ARG A 78 8.45 -9.83 2.95
CA ARG A 78 9.50 -9.08 3.63
C ARG A 78 9.06 -8.64 5.01
N ASP A 79 10.04 -8.42 5.87
CA ASP A 79 9.81 -7.73 7.13
C ASP A 79 9.38 -6.28 6.82
N PRO A 80 8.23 -5.82 7.34
CA PRO A 80 7.68 -4.50 7.04
C PRO A 80 8.58 -3.35 7.52
N CYS A 81 9.54 -3.59 8.40
CA CYS A 81 10.55 -2.61 8.83
C CYS A 81 11.91 -2.75 8.14
N ASN A 82 12.05 -3.69 7.20
CA ASN A 82 13.30 -3.94 6.48
C ASN A 82 13.09 -3.97 4.96
N VAL A 83 12.49 -2.90 4.43
CA VAL A 83 12.34 -2.68 2.99
C VAL A 83 13.28 -1.55 2.59
N SER A 84 14.38 -1.86 1.89
CA SER A 84 15.34 -0.83 1.49
C SER A 84 14.76 0.10 0.42
N GLU A 85 15.29 1.32 0.32
CA GLU A 85 14.90 2.29 -0.70
C GLU A 85 15.17 1.76 -2.11
N GLU A 86 16.33 1.12 -2.31
CA GLU A 86 16.79 0.56 -3.58
C GLU A 86 15.92 -0.60 -4.07
N ALA A 87 15.16 -1.23 -3.17
CA ALA A 87 14.22 -2.28 -3.55
C ALA A 87 13.12 -1.75 -4.50
N TYR A 88 12.87 -0.44 -4.51
CA TYR A 88 11.95 0.22 -5.44
C TYR A 88 12.56 0.59 -6.81
N ASP A 89 13.86 0.34 -7.03
CA ASP A 89 14.53 0.66 -8.30
C ASP A 89 13.87 0.04 -9.53
N PRO A 90 13.48 -1.25 -9.52
CA PRO A 90 12.82 -1.85 -10.66
C PRO A 90 11.48 -1.18 -10.98
N LEU A 91 10.72 -0.78 -9.95
CA LEU A 91 9.44 -0.09 -10.12
C LEU A 91 9.63 1.30 -10.74
N ILE A 92 10.61 2.06 -10.24
CA ILE A 92 10.93 3.39 -10.75
C ILE A 92 11.50 3.31 -12.17
N ALA A 93 12.27 2.27 -12.50
CA ALA A 93 12.77 2.04 -13.85
C ALA A 93 11.66 1.65 -14.83
N ALA A 94 10.65 0.89 -14.38
CA ALA A 94 9.50 0.51 -15.20
C ALA A 94 8.59 1.71 -15.52
N VAL A 95 8.53 2.69 -14.61
CA VAL A 95 7.74 3.91 -14.78
C VAL A 95 8.60 5.13 -14.44
N PRO A 96 9.56 5.50 -15.31
CA PRO A 96 10.46 6.60 -15.03
C PRO A 96 9.68 7.89 -14.84
N PHE A 97 9.97 8.59 -13.74
CA PHE A 97 9.46 9.94 -13.55
C PHE A 97 9.95 10.80 -14.71
N LYS A 98 9.02 11.34 -15.51
CA LYS A 98 9.37 12.20 -16.64
C LYS A 98 10.10 13.42 -16.07
N ARG A 99 11.41 13.51 -16.34
CA ARG A 99 12.25 14.65 -15.94
C ARG A 99 11.79 15.87 -16.71
N LEU A 100 10.97 16.67 -16.07
CA LEU A 100 10.59 17.97 -16.58
C LEU A 100 11.67 18.96 -16.11
N CYS A 101 12.64 19.30 -16.99
CA CYS A 101 13.72 20.24 -16.66
C CYS A 101 13.10 21.51 -16.01
N ASN A 102 13.53 21.88 -14.80
CA ASN A 102 13.05 23.00 -13.95
C ASN A 102 11.65 22.89 -13.29
N GLN A 103 11.00 21.71 -13.24
CA GLN A 103 9.57 21.61 -12.88
C GLN A 103 9.22 20.74 -11.65
N THR A 104 10.21 20.18 -10.96
CA THR A 104 9.98 19.31 -9.79
C THR A 104 10.14 20.08 -8.48
N MET A 105 9.05 20.32 -7.76
CA MET A 105 9.08 20.89 -6.41
C MET A 105 9.05 19.78 -5.36
N LEU A 106 10.12 19.65 -4.58
CA LEU A 106 10.18 18.81 -3.39
C LEU A 106 9.78 19.65 -2.18
N TRP A 107 8.89 19.15 -1.33
CA TRP A 107 8.45 19.85 -0.13
C TRP A 107 8.50 18.94 1.10
N SER A 108 8.82 19.53 2.26
CA SER A 108 8.71 18.87 3.55
C SER A 108 7.78 19.71 4.42
N LYS A 109 6.68 19.11 4.89
CA LYS A 109 5.67 19.74 5.78
C LYS A 109 4.75 20.82 5.18
N THR A 110 4.86 21.13 3.87
CA THR A 110 4.07 22.17 3.18
C THR A 110 3.22 21.68 1.98
N ASN A 111 2.64 20.46 2.07
CA ASN A 111 1.84 19.85 0.97
C ASN A 111 0.75 20.79 0.42
N LYS A 112 -0.09 21.35 1.30
CA LYS A 112 -1.24 22.17 0.92
C LYS A 112 -0.81 23.45 0.21
N ALA A 113 0.19 24.13 0.74
CA ALA A 113 0.72 25.36 0.16
C ALA A 113 1.31 25.10 -1.23
N VAL A 114 2.00 23.97 -1.44
CA VAL A 114 2.53 23.60 -2.75
C VAL A 114 1.42 23.27 -3.73
N HIS A 115 0.39 22.50 -3.34
CA HIS A 115 -0.75 22.25 -4.23
C HIS A 115 -1.48 23.53 -4.62
N GLU A 116 -1.64 24.49 -3.72
CA GLU A 116 -2.19 25.82 -4.03
C GLU A 116 -1.29 26.63 -4.99
N LEU A 117 0.04 26.50 -4.86
CA LEU A 117 1.03 27.14 -5.74
C LEU A 117 1.12 26.49 -7.13
N THR A 118 0.86 25.18 -7.24
CA THR A 118 0.89 24.44 -8.51
C THR A 118 -0.45 24.44 -9.23
N THR A 119 -1.55 24.76 -8.55
CA THR A 119 -2.89 24.83 -9.16
C THR A 119 -2.92 25.92 -10.23
N GLY A 120 -3.11 25.51 -11.49
CA GLY A 120 -3.16 26.42 -12.65
C GLY A 120 -1.80 26.84 -13.21
N ARG A 121 -0.69 26.26 -12.74
CA ARG A 121 0.65 26.49 -13.31
C ARG A 121 1.17 25.20 -13.95
N ASP A 122 0.95 25.06 -15.26
CA ASP A 122 1.33 23.89 -16.08
C ASP A 122 2.83 23.50 -16.04
N CYS A 123 3.67 24.32 -15.42
CA CYS A 123 5.10 24.15 -15.32
C CYS A 123 5.59 23.53 -14.00
N PHE A 124 4.71 23.22 -13.05
CA PHE A 124 5.12 22.58 -11.80
C PHE A 124 4.37 21.27 -11.64
N ARG A 125 5.10 20.15 -11.57
CA ARG A 125 4.54 18.85 -11.23
C ARG A 125 5.23 18.27 -10.01
N THR A 126 4.41 17.84 -9.08
CA THR A 126 4.82 17.13 -7.87
C THR A 126 4.99 15.64 -8.17
N ILE A 127 5.57 14.86 -7.25
CA ILE A 127 5.68 13.40 -7.43
C ILE A 127 4.28 12.80 -7.51
N GLU A 128 3.34 13.38 -6.77
CA GLU A 128 1.94 13.04 -6.66
C GLU A 128 1.18 13.20 -7.99
N ASP A 129 1.70 13.99 -8.94
CA ASP A 129 1.14 14.15 -10.29
C ASP A 129 1.67 13.11 -11.31
N THR A 130 2.53 12.20 -10.86
CA THR A 130 3.10 11.10 -11.66
C THR A 130 2.27 9.83 -11.49
N VAL A 131 2.42 8.85 -12.39
CA VAL A 131 1.69 7.58 -12.30
C VAL A 131 1.89 6.91 -10.94
N LEU A 132 3.14 6.75 -10.48
CA LEU A 132 3.45 6.10 -9.22
C LEU A 132 2.97 6.94 -8.02
N GLY A 133 3.26 8.25 -8.02
CA GLY A 133 2.87 9.10 -6.90
C GLY A 133 1.36 9.22 -6.77
N SER A 134 0.62 9.44 -7.85
CA SER A 134 -0.85 9.51 -7.83
C SER A 134 -1.48 8.18 -7.38
N SER A 135 -0.97 7.06 -7.90
CA SER A 135 -1.50 5.74 -7.56
C SER A 135 -1.24 5.34 -6.11
N LEU A 136 -0.17 5.86 -5.50
CA LEU A 136 0.25 5.49 -4.13
C LEU A 136 0.00 6.61 -3.10
N ASN A 137 -0.49 7.77 -3.52
CA ASN A 137 -0.70 8.91 -2.63
C ASN A 137 -1.68 8.58 -1.50
N ASN A 138 -1.36 8.95 -0.26
CA ASN A 138 -2.19 8.67 0.92
C ASN A 138 -2.59 7.19 1.12
N LEU A 139 -1.85 6.24 0.54
CA LEU A 139 -2.01 4.81 0.82
C LEU A 139 -0.98 4.36 1.86
N SER A 140 -1.35 3.34 2.64
CA SER A 140 -0.44 2.58 3.49
C SER A 140 -0.37 1.15 2.97
N TRP A 141 0.84 0.61 2.89
CA TRP A 141 1.07 -0.75 2.45
C TRP A 141 2.26 -1.35 3.15
N CYS A 142 2.20 -2.65 3.43
CA CYS A 142 3.32 -3.44 3.90
C CYS A 142 3.11 -4.92 3.54
N GLY A 143 4.17 -5.71 3.70
CA GLY A 143 4.12 -7.16 3.62
C GLY A 143 4.39 -7.77 4.99
N MET A 144 4.47 -9.09 5.01
CA MET A 144 4.83 -9.85 6.21
C MET A 144 5.77 -10.97 5.81
N LYS A 145 6.85 -11.16 6.58
CA LYS A 145 7.81 -12.25 6.34
C LYS A 145 7.09 -13.59 6.40
N GLY A 146 7.26 -14.41 5.36
CA GLY A 146 6.58 -15.70 5.20
C GLY A 146 5.19 -15.61 4.57
N SER A 147 4.75 -14.44 4.11
CA SER A 147 3.45 -14.23 3.47
C SER A 147 3.58 -13.46 2.16
N ASP A 148 2.95 -13.96 1.10
CA ASP A 148 2.87 -13.29 -0.20
C ASP A 148 1.68 -12.32 -0.30
N GLU A 149 0.94 -12.14 0.80
CA GLU A 149 -0.18 -11.21 0.90
C GLU A 149 0.28 -9.76 1.08
N THR A 150 -0.63 -8.83 0.73
CA THR A 150 -0.42 -7.40 0.95
C THR A 150 -1.37 -6.90 2.04
N PHE A 151 -0.85 -6.02 2.90
CA PHE A 151 -1.57 -5.50 4.06
C PHE A 151 -1.64 -3.99 4.00
N THR A 152 -2.76 -3.43 4.46
CA THR A 152 -2.97 -1.98 4.59
C THR A 152 -3.19 -1.53 6.04
N THR A 153 -3.36 -2.48 6.95
CA THR A 153 -3.50 -2.25 8.40
C THR A 153 -2.42 -3.01 9.16
N GLY A 154 -2.05 -2.55 10.35
CA GLY A 154 -0.97 -3.18 11.11
C GLY A 154 0.41 -3.01 10.45
N CYS A 155 0.51 -2.06 9.52
CA CYS A 155 1.78 -1.65 8.95
C CYS A 155 2.47 -0.65 9.89
N PRO A 156 3.80 -0.67 9.96
CA PRO A 156 4.55 0.26 10.79
C PRO A 156 4.23 1.71 10.43
N GLU A 157 4.07 2.55 11.46
CA GLU A 157 3.89 3.99 11.24
C GLU A 157 5.18 4.64 10.71
N TRP A 158 5.07 5.85 10.16
CA TRP A 158 6.16 6.58 9.51
C TRP A 158 7.46 6.66 10.34
N ASN A 159 7.33 6.82 11.66
CA ASN A 159 8.44 6.94 12.60
C ASN A 159 8.74 5.67 13.40
N GLU A 160 7.94 4.61 13.24
CA GLU A 160 8.12 3.36 13.98
C GLU A 160 9.42 2.65 13.59
N CYS A 161 9.78 2.73 12.30
CA CYS A 161 11.06 2.26 11.80
C CYS A 161 11.52 3.04 10.56
N VAL A 162 12.85 3.11 10.36
CA VAL A 162 13.49 3.95 9.34
C VAL A 162 13.20 3.47 7.92
N ASN A 163 13.15 2.15 7.72
CA ASN A 163 13.04 1.48 6.41
C ASN A 163 11.70 0.76 6.26
N ASN A 164 10.60 1.39 6.69
CA ASN A 164 9.27 0.87 6.36
C ASN A 164 8.96 1.06 4.87
N SER A 165 8.14 0.18 4.30
CA SER A 165 7.78 0.14 2.87
C SER A 165 7.31 1.48 2.31
N VAL A 166 6.42 2.18 3.02
CA VAL A 166 5.87 3.48 2.57
C VAL A 166 6.97 4.55 2.56
N ARG A 167 7.71 4.68 3.66
CA ARG A 167 8.78 5.67 3.80
C ARG A 167 9.91 5.43 2.80
N SER A 168 10.31 4.17 2.61
CA SER A 168 11.34 3.79 1.65
C SER A 168 10.95 4.14 0.22
N PHE A 169 9.70 3.88 -0.17
CA PHE A 169 9.19 4.31 -1.48
C PHE A 169 9.28 5.82 -1.66
N TRP A 170 8.75 6.62 -0.73
CA TRP A 170 8.72 8.07 -0.88
C TRP A 170 10.12 8.69 -0.88
N ARG A 171 11.04 8.17 -0.07
CA ARG A 171 12.45 8.58 -0.10
C ARG A 171 13.09 8.26 -1.44
N ARG A 172 12.86 7.05 -1.96
CA ARG A 172 13.43 6.64 -3.24
C ARG A 172 12.85 7.41 -4.42
N ALA A 173 11.53 7.60 -4.45
CA ALA A 173 10.85 8.40 -5.45
C ALA A 173 11.36 9.85 -5.44
N SER A 174 11.51 10.45 -4.25
CA SER A 174 12.08 11.79 -4.08
C SER A 174 13.50 11.89 -4.61
N ALA A 175 14.34 10.88 -4.34
CA ALA A 175 15.71 10.81 -4.86
C ALA A 175 15.73 10.65 -6.39
N ALA A 176 14.78 9.91 -6.97
CA ALA A 176 14.71 9.67 -8.41
C ALA A 176 14.25 10.91 -9.21
N VAL A 177 13.39 11.75 -8.62
CA VAL A 177 12.96 13.01 -9.25
C VAL A 177 13.92 14.17 -8.98
N SER A 178 14.79 14.05 -7.97
CA SER A 178 15.79 15.06 -7.67
C SER A 178 16.70 15.24 -8.89
N PRO A 179 16.95 16.48 -9.36
CA PRO A 179 17.84 16.70 -10.48
C PRO A 179 19.22 16.15 -10.13
N LYS A 180 19.63 15.06 -10.79
CA LYS A 180 21.06 14.72 -10.85
C LYS A 180 21.74 15.91 -11.52
N LEU A 181 22.48 16.68 -10.73
CA LEU A 181 23.09 17.98 -11.04
C LEU A 181 23.96 18.05 -12.33
N VAL A 182 24.10 17.00 -13.16
CA VAL A 182 25.19 16.95 -14.15
C VAL A 182 24.82 16.37 -15.54
N THR A 183 23.56 16.12 -15.89
CA THR A 183 23.25 15.79 -17.31
C THR A 183 22.34 16.83 -17.95
N ARG A 184 22.98 17.94 -18.35
CA ARG A 184 22.81 18.62 -19.65
C ARG A 184 21.55 18.16 -20.38
N CYS A 185 20.46 18.94 -20.32
CA CYS A 185 19.30 18.77 -21.21
C CYS A 185 19.89 18.84 -22.65
N SER A 186 20.09 17.67 -23.28
CA SER A 186 20.76 17.54 -24.57
C SER A 186 19.70 17.68 -25.66
N GLY A 187 19.61 18.88 -26.23
CA GLY A 187 19.15 19.07 -27.61
C GLY A 187 17.68 19.42 -27.84
N GLU A 188 16.76 19.23 -26.91
CA GLU A 188 15.37 19.68 -27.09
C GLU A 188 15.11 20.95 -26.27
N LYS A 189 14.83 22.05 -26.97
CA LYS A 189 14.49 23.36 -26.38
C LYS A 189 13.42 23.16 -25.30
N CYS A 190 13.77 23.42 -24.04
CA CYS A 190 12.79 23.53 -22.97
C CYS A 190 11.99 24.83 -23.17
N PRO A 191 10.63 24.81 -23.12
CA PRO A 191 9.85 26.02 -23.22
C PRO A 191 10.20 26.98 -22.07
N SER A 192 10.57 28.21 -22.45
CA SER A 192 10.92 29.32 -21.55
C SER A 192 9.75 29.63 -20.62
N CYS A 193 9.90 29.34 -19.33
CA CYS A 193 8.97 29.81 -18.30
C CYS A 193 9.28 31.27 -17.98
N GLY A 194 8.51 32.19 -18.56
CA GLY A 194 8.54 33.60 -18.16
C GLY A 194 7.93 33.75 -16.77
N GLY A 195 8.77 33.89 -15.74
CA GLY A 195 8.31 34.15 -14.38
C GLY A 195 9.49 34.30 -13.43
N THR A 196 9.61 35.47 -12.82
CA THR A 196 10.66 35.86 -11.88
C THR A 196 10.81 34.84 -10.74
N SER A 197 12.04 34.40 -10.52
CA SER A 197 12.42 33.57 -9.38
C SER A 197 12.07 34.29 -8.07
N ALA A 198 11.19 33.69 -7.26
CA ALA A 198 11.05 34.02 -5.86
C ALA A 198 11.68 32.86 -5.06
N LEU A 199 12.92 33.08 -4.61
CA LEU A 199 13.53 32.30 -3.53
C LEU A 199 12.75 32.63 -2.25
N ILE A 200 12.15 31.63 -1.62
CA ILE A 200 11.61 31.77 -0.27
C ILE A 200 12.59 31.04 0.66
N SER A 201 13.26 31.84 1.51
CA SER A 201 14.12 31.40 2.62
C SER A 201 13.38 30.57 3.65
#